data_AF-A0A0N7AKE9-F1
#
_entry.id   AF-A0A0N7AKE9-F1
#
_cell.length_a   1.000
_cell.length_b   1.000
_cell.length_c   1.000
_cell.angle_alpha   90.00
_cell.angle_beta   90.00
_cell.angle_gamma   90.00
#
_symmetry.space_group_name_H-M   'P 1'
#
loop_
_entity.id
_entity.type
_entity.pdbx_description
1 polymer ?
#
loop_
_entity_poly.entity_id
_entity_poly.type
_entity_poly.pdbx_seq_one_letter_code
_entity_poly.pdbx_strand_id
1 'polypeptide(L)'
;MRGHRQLCGLRNGCSGSERTGLFRRITAAPPLPCLLISKVFSTFPPYILIFRHINVGIEEIMADHVHQGMTRNWIVIYLGSFLFIVIKDVFLSSAP
;
A
#
# COMPACT_ATOMS: atom_id res chain seq x y z
N MET A 1 53.21 -23.54 -39.93
CA MET A 1 53.20 -23.47 -38.45
C MET A 1 51.90 -22.80 -38.00
N ARG A 2 51.35 -23.22 -36.85
CA ARG A 2 50.00 -23.00 -36.30
C ARG A 2 49.76 -21.61 -35.69
N GLY A 3 48.48 -21.26 -35.57
CA GLY A 3 47.89 -20.40 -34.50
C GLY A 3 47.30 -19.09 -35.04
N HIS A 4 46.11 -18.61 -34.68
CA HIS A 4 45.15 -18.96 -33.63
C HIS A 4 43.75 -18.45 -34.08
N ARG A 5 42.70 -19.26 -33.93
CA ARG A 5 41.30 -18.82 -34.08
C ARG A 5 40.91 -17.98 -32.86
N GLN A 6 40.37 -16.78 -33.06
CA GLN A 6 39.61 -16.06 -32.04
C GLN A 6 38.14 -16.02 -32.44
N LEU A 7 37.37 -16.88 -31.77
CA LEU A 7 35.93 -16.81 -31.66
C LEU A 7 35.56 -15.62 -30.77
N CYS A 8 34.90 -14.62 -31.33
CA CYS A 8 34.03 -13.76 -30.54
C CYS A 8 32.63 -13.82 -31.15
N GLY A 9 31.85 -14.78 -30.67
CA GLY A 9 30.42 -14.84 -30.89
C GLY A 9 29.79 -13.55 -30.37
N LEU A 10 29.36 -12.69 -31.30
CA LEU A 10 28.41 -11.63 -31.04
C LEU A 10 27.08 -12.32 -30.71
N ARG A 11 26.92 -12.64 -29.42
CA ARG A 11 25.66 -13.03 -28.82
C ARG A 11 24.67 -11.90 -29.12
N ASN A 12 23.77 -12.19 -30.03
CA ASN A 12 22.54 -11.49 -30.31
C ASN A 12 21.64 -11.46 -29.06
N GLY A 13 22.00 -10.64 -28.08
CA GLY A 13 21.12 -10.21 -27.01
C GLY A 13 20.20 -9.09 -27.49
N CYS A 14 19.40 -9.35 -28.52
CA CYS A 14 18.34 -8.44 -28.94
C CYS A 14 17.07 -8.81 -28.18
N SER A 15 16.75 -8.02 -27.14
CA SER A 15 15.40 -7.62 -26.70
C SER A 15 15.47 -7.20 -25.24
N GLY A 16 15.38 -5.91 -24.96
CA GLY A 16 15.33 -5.45 -23.57
C GLY A 16 15.37 -3.93 -23.32
N SER A 17 15.59 -3.09 -24.33
CA SER A 17 15.75 -1.63 -24.11
C SER A 17 14.50 -0.79 -24.43
N GLU A 18 13.41 -1.39 -24.92
CA GLU A 18 12.21 -0.63 -25.30
C GLU A 18 11.32 -0.25 -24.10
N ARG A 19 11.44 -0.95 -22.96
CA ARG A 19 10.65 -0.67 -21.74
C ARG A 19 11.20 0.49 -20.90
N THR A 20 12.52 0.70 -20.90
CA THR A 20 13.17 1.74 -20.09
C THR A 20 12.84 3.15 -20.56
N GLY A 21 12.58 3.37 -21.86
CA GLY A 21 12.13 4.66 -22.39
C GLY A 21 10.73 5.06 -21.91
N LEU A 22 9.80 4.10 -21.86
CA LEU A 22 8.43 4.31 -21.37
C LEU A 22 8.41 4.59 -19.86
N PHE A 23 9.15 3.82 -19.06
CA PHE A 23 9.31 4.10 -17.62
C PHE A 23 9.92 5.48 -17.38
N ARG A 24 10.94 5.88 -18.16
CA ARG A 24 11.56 7.21 -18.05
C ARG A 24 10.59 8.34 -18.39
N ARG A 25 9.69 8.15 -19.35
CA ARG A 25 8.61 9.12 -19.68
C ARG A 25 7.54 9.21 -18.58
N ILE A 26 7.15 8.08 -18.00
CA ILE A 26 6.21 8.03 -16.87
C ILE A 26 6.81 8.71 -15.62
N THR A 27 8.12 8.56 -15.40
CA THR A 27 8.85 9.19 -14.29
C THR A 27 9.12 10.68 -14.53
N ALA A 28 9.35 11.12 -15.78
CA ALA A 28 9.66 12.52 -16.10
C ALA A 28 8.45 13.46 -16.08
N ALA A 29 7.24 12.93 -16.21
CA ALA A 29 6.00 13.68 -16.06
C ALA A 29 4.98 12.80 -15.31
N PRO A 30 4.87 12.93 -13.97
CA PRO A 30 3.83 12.24 -13.24
C PRO A 30 2.48 12.64 -13.83
N PRO A 31 1.61 11.69 -14.20
CA PRO A 31 0.26 12.02 -14.62
C PRO A 31 -0.41 12.85 -13.51
N LEU A 32 -1.06 13.97 -13.87
CA LEU A 32 -1.89 14.77 -12.94
C LEU A 32 -2.80 13.90 -12.03
N PRO A 33 -3.40 12.79 -12.51
CA PRO A 33 -4.11 11.84 -11.66
C PRO A 33 -3.25 11.20 -10.54
N CYS A 34 -1.99 10.86 -10.80
CA CYS A 34 -1.10 10.25 -9.80
C CYS A 34 -0.76 11.23 -8.66
N LEU A 35 -0.68 12.53 -8.95
CA LEU A 35 -0.48 13.59 -7.96
C LEU A 35 -1.73 13.84 -7.09
N LEU A 36 -2.94 13.72 -7.68
CA LEU A 36 -4.20 13.78 -6.93
C LEU A 36 -4.37 12.55 -6.03
N ILE A 37 -4.08 11.36 -6.55
CA ILE A 37 -4.10 10.11 -5.78
C ILE A 37 -3.08 10.20 -4.64
N SER A 38 -1.84 10.65 -4.89
CA SER A 38 -0.84 10.78 -3.82
C SER A 38 -1.22 11.80 -2.76
N LYS A 39 -1.93 12.89 -3.12
CA LYS A 39 -2.40 13.89 -2.16
C LYS A 39 -3.51 13.36 -1.25
N VAL A 40 -4.46 12.60 -1.80
CA VAL A 40 -5.49 11.91 -1.00
C VAL A 40 -4.85 10.82 -0.12
N PHE A 41 -3.93 10.04 -0.69
CA PHE A 41 -3.16 9.01 0.03
C PHE A 41 -2.08 9.57 0.96
N SER A 42 -1.80 10.87 0.98
CA SER A 42 -0.89 11.47 1.97
C SER A 42 -1.60 11.73 3.30
N THR A 43 -2.91 11.97 3.25
CA THR A 43 -3.73 12.27 4.43
C THR A 43 -4.25 10.99 5.09
N PHE A 44 -4.42 9.90 4.33
CA PHE A 44 -4.89 8.59 4.82
C PHE A 44 -3.95 7.82 5.78
N PRO A 45 -2.63 7.76 5.56
CA PRO A 45 -1.69 6.99 6.37
C PRO A 45 -1.70 7.32 7.87
N PRO A 46 -1.74 8.61 8.30
CA PRO A 46 -1.81 8.91 9.72
C PRO A 46 -3.12 8.43 10.37
N TYR A 47 -4.26 8.48 9.67
CA TYR A 47 -5.52 7.94 10.20
C TYR A 47 -5.44 6.44 10.43
N ILE A 48 -4.91 5.68 9.47
CA ILE A 48 -4.75 4.22 9.60
C ILE A 48 -3.83 3.86 10.79
N LEU A 49 -2.77 4.63 11.03
CA LEU A 49 -1.89 4.43 12.17
C LEU A 49 -2.58 4.70 13.51
N ILE A 50 -3.34 5.79 13.61
CA ILE A 50 -4.12 6.12 14.81
C ILE A 50 -5.15 5.03 15.08
N PHE A 51 -5.85 4.57 14.05
CA PHE A 51 -6.82 3.47 14.17
C PHE A 51 -6.18 2.16 14.62
N ARG A 52 -5.01 1.82 14.08
CA ARG A 52 -4.27 0.63 14.52
C ARG A 52 -3.86 0.75 15.99
N HIS A 53 -3.40 1.91 16.42
CA HIS A 53 -2.99 2.15 17.81
C HIS A 53 -4.17 2.00 18.77
N ILE A 54 -5.33 2.57 18.43
CA ILE A 54 -6.55 2.44 19.24
C ILE A 54 -7.00 0.98 19.30
N ASN A 55 -6.99 0.25 18.18
CA ASN A 55 -7.37 -1.16 18.17
C ASN A 55 -6.47 -2.03 19.06
N VAL A 56 -5.15 -1.80 19.03
CA VAL A 56 -4.20 -2.51 19.91
C VAL A 56 -4.49 -2.19 21.39
N GLY A 57 -4.68 -0.92 21.74
CA GLY A 57 -4.98 -0.53 23.12
C GLY A 57 -6.29 -1.13 23.64
N ILE A 58 -7.34 -1.17 22.81
CA ILE A 58 -8.61 -1.81 23.17
C ILE A 58 -8.44 -3.33 23.32
N GLU A 59 -7.66 -3.98 22.45
CA GLU A 59 -7.39 -5.41 22.56
C GLU A 59 -6.63 -5.76 23.86
N GLU A 60 -5.69 -4.92 24.27
CA GLU A 60 -4.94 -5.04 25.54
C GLU A 60 -5.87 -4.90 26.75
N ILE A 61 -6.72 -3.86 26.77
CA ILE A 61 -7.72 -3.66 27.83
C ILE A 61 -8.70 -4.84 27.91
N MET A 62 -9.11 -5.38 26.76
CA MET A 62 -10.01 -6.53 26.72
C MET A 62 -9.34 -7.82 27.16
N ALA A 63 -8.05 -8.01 26.89
CA ALA A 63 -7.31 -9.16 27.39
C ALA A 63 -7.26 -9.15 28.93
N ASP A 64 -7.17 -7.96 29.53
CA ASP A 64 -7.13 -7.79 30.98
C ASP A 64 -8.52 -7.88 31.65
N HIS A 65 -9.57 -7.37 31.00
CA HIS A 65 -10.90 -7.25 31.62
C HIS A 65 -11.92 -8.29 31.15
N VAL A 66 -11.79 -8.84 29.94
CA VAL A 66 -12.79 -9.73 29.34
C VAL A 66 -12.22 -11.14 29.22
N HIS A 67 -12.45 -11.94 30.26
CA HIS A 67 -11.99 -13.34 30.31
C HIS A 67 -12.82 -14.29 29.43
N GLN A 68 -13.97 -13.85 28.92
CA GLN A 68 -14.85 -14.63 28.05
C GLN A 68 -14.51 -14.39 26.58
N GLY A 69 -14.03 -15.44 25.89
CA GLY A 69 -13.63 -15.38 24.48
C GLY A 69 -14.75 -14.94 23.54
N MET A 70 -16.01 -15.28 23.86
CA MET A 70 -17.17 -14.84 23.08
C MET A 70 -17.31 -13.33 23.10
N THR A 71 -17.35 -12.72 24.29
CA THR A 71 -17.46 -11.25 24.46
C THR A 71 -16.31 -10.51 23.79
N ARG A 72 -15.09 -11.06 23.85
CA ARG A 72 -13.94 -10.51 23.13
C ARG A 72 -14.18 -10.45 21.62
N ASN A 73 -14.67 -11.52 21.01
CA ASN A 73 -14.95 -11.55 19.57
C ASN A 73 -16.04 -10.54 19.17
N TRP A 74 -17.11 -10.44 19.96
CA TRP A 74 -18.18 -9.47 19.71
C TRP A 74 -17.66 -8.03 19.71
N ILE A 75 -16.81 -7.67 20.68
CA ILE A 75 -16.26 -6.31 20.76
C ILE A 75 -15.36 -6.01 19.55
N VAL A 76 -14.52 -6.95 19.10
CA VAL A 76 -13.70 -6.76 17.89
C VAL A 76 -14.57 -6.51 16.66
N ILE A 77 -15.68 -7.26 16.51
CA ILE A 77 -16.64 -7.05 15.41
C ILE A 77 -17.29 -5.67 15.51
N TYR A 78 -17.72 -5.25 16.70
CA TYR A 78 -18.28 -3.92 16.92
C TYR A 78 -17.27 -2.80 16.63
N LEU A 79 -16.01 -2.97 17.05
CA LEU A 79 -14.94 -2.01 16.81
C LEU A 79 -14.66 -1.87 15.32
N GLY A 80 -14.54 -2.98 14.58
CA GLY A 80 -14.39 -2.97 13.13
C GLY A 80 -15.58 -2.33 12.41
N SER A 81 -16.80 -2.60 12.86
CA SER A 81 -18.02 -1.98 12.32
C SER A 81 -18.04 -0.47 12.56
N PHE A 82 -17.64 -0.04 13.75
CA PHE A 82 -17.51 1.38 14.10
C PHE A 82 -16.50 2.10 13.21
N LEU A 83 -15.32 1.50 13.00
CA LEU A 83 -14.32 2.03 12.07
C LEU A 83 -14.88 2.17 10.65
N PHE A 84 -15.59 1.15 10.15
CA PHE A 84 -16.17 1.18 8.81
C PHE A 84 -17.18 2.33 8.64
N ILE A 85 -18.01 2.58 9.66
CA ILE A 85 -18.96 3.69 9.67
C ILE A 85 -18.22 5.04 9.67
N VAL A 86 -17.22 5.22 10.54
CA VAL A 86 -16.45 6.47 10.62
C VAL A 86 -15.74 6.76 9.30
N ILE A 87 -15.12 5.75 8.71
CA ILE A 87 -14.47 5.87 7.40
C ILE A 87 -15.49 6.29 6.34
N LYS A 88 -16.64 5.61 6.26
CA LYS A 88 -17.72 5.96 5.32
C LYS A 88 -18.17 7.40 5.50
N ASP A 89 -18.34 7.85 6.74
CA ASP A 89 -18.81 9.19 7.07
C ASP A 89 -17.80 10.27 6.68
N VAL A 90 -16.52 10.08 7.02
CA VAL A 90 -15.42 10.99 6.64
C VAL A 90 -15.28 11.10 5.12
N PHE A 91 -15.43 10.00 4.39
CA PHE A 91 -15.37 10.02 2.93
C PHE A 91 -16.59 10.71 2.31
N LEU A 92 -17.81 10.40 2.78
CA LEU A 92 -19.04 10.99 2.25
C LEU A 92 -19.18 12.47 2.60
N SER A 93 -18.73 12.89 3.79
CA SER A 93 -18.69 14.30 4.20
C SER A 93 -17.61 15.11 3.45
N SER A 94 -16.67 14.46 2.76
CA SER A 94 -15.64 15.12 1.96
C SER A 94 -16.04 15.37 0.49
N ALA A 95 -17.21 14.86 0.06
CA ALA A 95 -17.78 15.18 -1.23
C ALA A 95 -18.61 16.48 -1.14
N PRO A 96 -18.38 17.48 -2.01
CA PRO A 96 -19.15 18.72 -2.03
C PRO A 96 -20.62 18.52 -2.39
#